data_AF-A0A9P7XC89-F1
#
_entry.id   AF-A0A9P7XC89-F1
#
_cell.length_a   1.000
_cell.length_b   1.000
_cell.length_c   1.000
_cell.angle_alpha   90.00
_cell.angle_beta   90.00
_cell.angle_gamma   90.00
#
_symmetry.space_group_name_H-M   'P 1'
#
loop_
_entity.id
_entity.type
_entity.pdbx_description
1 polymer ?
#
loop_
_entity_poly.entity_id
_entity_poly.type
_entity_poly.pdbx_seq_one_letter_code
_entity_poly.pdbx_strand_id
1 'polypeptide(L)'
;MDLHGTHNDVELWRDALMASGYLEQHIRILWDRDGVHPNSNNYPNRKNILREMRALTAGVRDYQRRFLAFCGHRQGVLPDGSDSKILGADVQNPISDADLKICLLDPLTKLSTLTVSTDIPLLRALEPK
;
A
#
# COMPACT_ATOMS: atom_id res chain seq x y z
N MET A 1 13.14 12.61 -6.78
CA MET A 1 13.89 11.49 -7.39
C MET A 1 12.82 10.65 -8.02
N ASP A 2 12.97 10.34 -9.29
CA ASP A 2 11.90 9.73 -10.07
C ASP A 2 12.25 8.26 -10.28
N LEU A 3 11.26 7.38 -10.14
CA LEU A 3 11.38 5.96 -10.45
C LEU A 3 10.73 5.70 -11.80
N HIS A 4 11.49 5.11 -12.72
CA HIS A 4 10.95 4.61 -13.97
C HIS A 4 10.50 3.17 -13.78
N GLY A 5 9.20 2.89 -14.01
CA GLY A 5 8.65 1.52 -14.01
C GLY A 5 7.59 1.22 -12.95
N THR A 6 7.50 1.99 -11.87
CA THR A 6 6.54 1.73 -10.78
C THR A 6 5.08 1.70 -11.24
N HIS A 7 4.72 2.53 -12.23
CA HIS A 7 3.39 2.49 -12.84
C HIS A 7 3.14 1.21 -13.65
N ASN A 8 4.15 0.68 -14.33
CA ASN A 8 4.08 -0.58 -15.06
C ASN A 8 3.91 -1.75 -14.10
N ASP A 9 4.62 -1.74 -12.96
CA ASP A 9 4.47 -2.78 -11.93
C ASP A 9 3.05 -2.82 -11.36
N VAL A 10 2.44 -1.64 -11.15
CA VAL A 10 1.05 -1.52 -10.71
C VAL A 10 0.08 -2.10 -11.74
N GLU A 11 0.31 -1.88 -13.04
CA GLU A 11 -0.51 -2.48 -14.11
C GLU A 11 -0.35 -4.00 -14.14
N LEU A 12 0.87 -4.52 -14.02
CA LEU A 12 1.14 -5.96 -13.96
C LEU A 12 0.46 -6.61 -12.74
N TRP A 13 0.49 -5.96 -11.57
CA TRP A 13 -0.23 -6.44 -10.39
C TRP A 13 -1.74 -6.44 -10.57
N ARG A 14 -2.31 -5.41 -11.20
CA ARG A 14 -3.75 -5.37 -11.52
C ARG A 14 -4.12 -6.59 -12.36
N ASP A 15 -3.39 -6.81 -13.44
CA ASP A 15 -3.70 -7.87 -14.41
C ASP A 15 -3.51 -9.27 -13.76
N ALA A 16 -2.46 -9.46 -12.95
CA ALA A 16 -2.24 -10.69 -12.19
C ALA A 16 -3.34 -10.95 -11.14
N LEU A 17 -3.79 -9.91 -10.42
CA LEU A 17 -4.88 -10.04 -9.46
C LEU A 17 -6.19 -10.43 -10.15
N MET A 18 -6.51 -9.78 -11.27
CA MET A 18 -7.68 -10.13 -12.08
C MET A 18 -7.60 -11.58 -12.58
N ALA A 19 -6.45 -12.01 -13.09
CA ALA A 19 -6.22 -13.39 -13.49
C ALA A 19 -6.38 -14.41 -12.34
N SER A 20 -6.06 -14.01 -11.10
CA SER A 20 -6.25 -14.83 -9.90
C SER A 20 -7.69 -14.82 -9.33
N GLY A 21 -8.60 -14.07 -9.96
CA GLY A 21 -10.03 -14.02 -9.63
C GLY A 21 -10.48 -12.81 -8.80
N TYR A 22 -9.65 -11.78 -8.63
CA TYR A 22 -10.11 -10.50 -8.09
C TYR A 22 -10.97 -9.77 -9.12
N LEU A 23 -12.11 -9.23 -8.69
CA LEU A 23 -12.96 -8.42 -9.58
C LEU A 23 -12.38 -7.01 -9.69
N GLU A 24 -12.28 -6.49 -10.92
CA GLU A 24 -11.72 -5.15 -11.20
C GLU A 24 -12.35 -4.05 -10.34
N GLN A 25 -13.68 -4.08 -10.17
CA GLN A 25 -14.41 -3.11 -9.34
C GLN A 25 -13.97 -3.08 -7.86
N HIS A 26 -13.31 -4.14 -7.37
CA HIS A 26 -12.76 -4.24 -6.01
C HIS A 26 -11.27 -3.90 -5.93
N ILE A 27 -10.61 -3.66 -7.07
CA ILE A 27 -9.22 -3.22 -7.12
C ILE A 27 -9.21 -1.69 -7.07
N ARG A 28 -8.32 -1.13 -6.23
CA ARG A 28 -8.09 0.32 -6.11
C ARG A 28 -6.64 0.60 -6.41
N ILE A 29 -6.40 1.51 -7.35
CA ILE A 29 -5.07 1.88 -7.83
C ILE A 29 -4.82 3.34 -7.46
N LEU A 30 -3.70 3.57 -6.77
CA LEU A 30 -3.16 4.90 -6.52
C LEU A 30 -1.85 5.04 -7.28
N TRP A 31 -1.70 6.08 -8.10
CA TRP A 31 -0.51 6.33 -8.91
C TRP A 31 -0.39 7.81 -9.31
N ASP A 32 0.82 8.23 -9.62
CA ASP A 32 1.19 9.61 -9.97
C ASP A 32 1.61 9.73 -11.44
N ARG A 33 1.12 8.84 -12.31
CA ARG A 33 1.36 8.92 -13.76
C ARG A 33 0.80 10.20 -14.36
N ASP A 34 1.34 10.57 -15.53
CA ASP A 34 0.87 11.72 -16.30
C ASP A 34 -0.65 11.73 -16.48
N GLY A 35 -1.26 12.88 -16.22
CA GLY A 35 -2.71 13.09 -16.28
C GLY A 35 -3.47 12.82 -14.97
N VAL A 36 -2.82 12.32 -13.92
CA VAL A 36 -3.43 12.19 -12.58
C VAL A 36 -3.15 13.44 -11.76
N HIS A 37 -4.18 14.25 -11.55
CA HIS A 37 -4.05 15.50 -10.78
C HIS A 37 -3.67 15.22 -9.30
N PRO A 38 -2.76 15.98 -8.66
CA PRO A 38 -2.37 15.78 -7.26
C PRO A 38 -3.53 15.81 -6.23
N ASN A 39 -4.58 16.55 -6.54
CA ASN A 39 -5.81 16.62 -5.73
C ASN A 39 -6.83 15.50 -6.04
N SER A 40 -6.52 14.60 -6.98
CA SER A 40 -7.38 13.46 -7.30
C SER A 40 -7.41 12.45 -6.15
N ASN A 41 -8.50 11.71 -6.04
CA ASN A 41 -8.61 10.59 -5.11
C ASN A 41 -7.67 9.42 -5.46
N ASN A 42 -7.17 9.37 -6.71
CA ASN A 42 -6.26 8.33 -7.18
C ASN A 42 -4.78 8.73 -7.07
N TYR A 43 -4.49 9.95 -6.62
CA TYR A 43 -3.11 10.38 -6.43
C TYR A 43 -2.55 9.77 -5.13
N PRO A 44 -1.31 9.22 -5.12
CA PRO A 44 -0.77 8.46 -3.99
C PRO A 44 -0.16 9.39 -2.94
N ASN A 45 -0.94 10.35 -2.45
CA ASN A 45 -0.57 11.11 -1.25
C ASN A 45 -0.89 10.32 0.03
N ARG A 46 -0.28 10.70 1.16
CA ARG A 46 -0.46 10.05 2.47
C ARG A 46 -1.94 9.86 2.82
N LYS A 47 -2.75 10.90 2.62
CA LYS A 47 -4.18 10.87 2.94
C LYS A 47 -4.92 9.79 2.15
N ASN A 48 -4.68 9.71 0.83
CA ASN A 48 -5.33 8.75 -0.05
C ASN A 48 -4.84 7.32 0.22
N ILE A 49 -3.53 7.13 0.41
CA ILE A 49 -2.97 5.81 0.72
C ILE A 49 -3.59 5.27 2.02
N LEU A 50 -3.62 6.06 3.10
CA LEU A 50 -4.22 5.63 4.36
C LEU A 50 -5.73 5.41 4.26
N ARG A 51 -6.43 6.19 3.43
CA ARG A 51 -7.85 5.97 3.14
C ARG A 51 -8.07 4.59 2.52
N GLU A 52 -7.32 4.24 1.47
CA GLU A 52 -7.46 2.96 0.78
C GLU A 52 -6.98 1.78 1.63
N MET A 53 -5.93 1.94 2.44
CA MET A 53 -5.50 0.90 3.40
C MET A 53 -6.61 0.58 4.42
N ARG A 54 -7.27 1.60 4.96
CA ARG A 54 -8.42 1.41 5.85
C ARG A 54 -9.62 0.80 5.12
N ALA A 55 -9.85 1.18 3.86
CA ALA A 55 -10.94 0.61 3.07
C ALA A 55 -10.69 -0.88 2.78
N LEU A 56 -9.45 -1.27 2.52
CA LEU A 56 -9.03 -2.66 2.30
C LEU A 56 -9.36 -3.56 3.50
N THR A 57 -9.24 -3.03 4.71
CA THR A 57 -9.51 -3.73 5.98
C THR A 57 -10.84 -3.34 6.64
N ALA A 58 -11.66 -2.52 5.97
CA ALA A 58 -12.97 -2.16 6.48
C ALA A 58 -13.92 -3.36 6.41
N GLY A 59 -14.68 -3.60 7.49
CA GLY A 59 -15.70 -4.64 7.54
C GLY A 59 -15.16 -6.04 7.31
N VAL A 60 -13.96 -6.34 7.85
CA VAL A 60 -13.30 -7.64 7.69
C VAL A 60 -14.24 -8.78 8.05
N ARG A 61 -14.44 -9.68 7.08
CA ARG A 61 -15.08 -10.97 7.27
C ARG A 61 -14.04 -12.07 7.15
N ASP A 62 -14.28 -13.16 7.87
CA ASP A 62 -13.42 -14.33 7.84
C ASP A 62 -13.31 -14.90 6.41
N TYR A 63 -12.16 -15.50 6.10
CA TYR A 63 -11.85 -16.15 4.82
C TYR A 63 -11.78 -15.23 3.59
N GLN A 64 -11.92 -13.91 3.75
CA GLN A 64 -11.68 -12.97 2.66
C GLN A 64 -10.19 -12.76 2.41
N ARG A 65 -9.78 -12.91 1.15
CA ARG A 65 -8.41 -12.65 0.68
C ARG A 65 -8.25 -11.18 0.35
N ARG A 66 -7.27 -10.53 0.99
CA ARG A 66 -6.89 -9.14 0.73
C ARG A 66 -5.48 -9.09 0.18
N PHE A 67 -5.24 -8.14 -0.71
CA PHE A 67 -3.93 -7.95 -1.31
C PHE A 67 -3.56 -6.47 -1.27
N LEU A 68 -2.33 -6.19 -0.86
CA LEU A 68 -1.72 -4.86 -0.95
C LEU A 68 -0.42 -4.98 -1.75
N ALA A 69 -0.37 -4.29 -2.89
CA ALA A 69 0.87 -4.08 -3.65
C ALA A 69 1.37 -2.66 -3.37
N PHE A 70 2.66 -2.50 -3.08
CA PHE A 70 3.29 -1.19 -3.01
C PHE A 70 4.60 -1.17 -3.81
N CYS A 71 4.67 -0.27 -4.78
CA CYS A 71 5.84 -0.02 -5.63
C CYS A 71 6.18 1.48 -5.51
N GLY A 72 7.37 1.82 -5.01
CA GLY A 72 7.71 3.21 -4.76
C GLY A 72 8.93 3.40 -3.87
N HIS A 73 9.03 4.58 -3.25
CA HIS A 73 10.15 4.89 -2.36
C HIS A 73 9.86 4.55 -0.91
N ARG A 74 10.95 4.28 -0.17
CA ARG A 74 10.98 4.29 1.29
C ARG A 74 12.00 5.30 1.81
N GLN A 75 11.70 5.88 2.97
CA GLN A 75 12.71 6.49 3.82
C GLN A 75 13.36 5.36 4.64
N GLY A 76 14.68 5.21 4.54
CA GLY A 76 15.42 4.21 5.31
C GLY A 76 15.39 4.49 6.82
N VAL A 77 15.91 3.53 7.59
CA VAL A 77 16.09 3.68 9.05
C VAL A 77 16.92 4.93 9.32
N LEU A 78 16.38 5.83 10.13
CA LEU A 78 17.09 7.06 10.49
C LEU A 78 18.20 6.73 11.52
N PRO A 79 19.23 7.60 11.66
CA PRO A 79 20.34 7.37 12.59
C PRO A 79 19.93 7.22 14.06
N ASP A 80 18.72 7.66 14.42
CA ASP A 80 18.13 7.52 15.76
C ASP A 80 17.47 6.15 15.99
N GLY A 81 17.53 5.24 15.01
CA GLY A 81 16.93 3.92 15.06
C GLY A 81 15.44 3.89 14.77
N SER A 82 14.83 5.01 14.37
CA SER A 82 13.43 5.05 13.98
C SER A 82 13.15 4.30 12.67
N ASP A 83 11.99 3.67 12.62
CA ASP A 83 11.64 2.71 11.57
C ASP A 83 11.59 3.33 10.18
N SER A 84 11.80 2.47 9.18
CA SER A 84 11.64 2.85 7.77
C SER A 84 10.20 3.30 7.50
N LYS A 85 10.02 4.23 6.56
CA LYS A 85 8.70 4.78 6.24
C LYS A 85 8.41 4.65 4.76
N ILE A 86 7.16 4.36 4.42
CA ILE A 86 6.69 4.45 3.04
C ILE A 86 6.55 5.92 2.65
N LEU A 87 6.97 6.27 1.44
CA LEU A 87 6.78 7.59 0.87
C LEU A 87 5.66 7.55 -0.16
N GLY A 88 4.63 8.35 0.05
CA GLY A 88 3.72 8.75 -1.02
C GLY A 88 4.37 9.81 -1.92
N ALA A 89 3.64 10.25 -2.94
CA ALA A 89 4.09 11.33 -3.81
C ALA A 89 4.19 12.68 -3.05
N ASP A 90 3.53 12.83 -1.90
CA ASP A 90 3.73 13.93 -0.95
C ASP A 90 4.82 13.59 0.07
N VAL A 91 6.06 13.48 -0.40
CA VAL A 91 7.25 13.01 0.36
C VAL A 91 7.46 13.63 1.75
N GLN A 92 6.88 14.80 2.03
CA GLN A 92 6.95 15.46 3.34
C GLN A 92 6.10 14.77 4.41
N ASN A 93 5.15 13.92 4.02
CA ASN A 93 4.23 13.22 4.91
C ASN A 93 4.42 11.70 4.79
N PRO A 94 5.49 11.14 5.37
CA PRO A 94 5.76 9.71 5.29
C PRO A 94 4.70 8.88 6.06
N ILE A 95 4.53 7.63 5.64
CA ILE A 95 3.67 6.63 6.29
C ILE A 95 4.55 5.74 7.17
N SER A 96 4.26 5.74 8.47
CA SER A 96 5.03 5.00 9.47
C SER A 96 4.54 3.57 9.68
N ASP A 97 5.37 2.75 10.33
CA ASP A 97 5.00 1.41 10.80
C ASP A 97 3.75 1.43 11.70
N ALA A 98 3.60 2.47 12.53
CA ALA A 98 2.40 2.66 13.36
C ALA A 98 1.14 2.90 12.50
N ASP A 99 1.25 3.70 11.44
CA ASP A 99 0.14 3.91 10.50
C ASP A 99 -0.27 2.60 9.82
N LEU A 100 0.70 1.80 9.38
CA LEU A 100 0.45 0.50 8.77
C LEU A 100 -0.22 -0.46 9.74
N LYS A 101 0.27 -0.54 10.98
CA LYS A 101 -0.34 -1.37 12.00
C LYS A 101 -1.81 -1.01 12.22
N ILE A 102 -2.09 0.27 12.44
CA ILE A 102 -3.45 0.76 12.70
C ILE A 102 -4.37 0.52 11.50
N CYS A 103 -3.89 0.76 10.28
CA CYS A 103 -4.74 0.70 9.09
C CYS A 103 -4.88 -0.70 8.51
N LEU A 104 -3.86 -1.55 8.63
CA LEU A 104 -3.79 -2.84 7.95
C LEU A 104 -3.84 -4.04 8.88
N LEU A 105 -3.31 -3.97 10.10
CA LEU A 105 -3.11 -5.14 10.95
C LEU A 105 -4.14 -5.23 12.07
N ASP A 106 -4.34 -4.15 12.82
CA ASP A 106 -5.26 -4.10 13.94
C ASP A 106 -6.72 -4.48 13.57
N PRO A 107 -7.24 -4.16 12.36
CA PRO A 107 -8.59 -4.55 11.97
C PRO A 107 -8.73 -6.02 11.53
N LEU A 108 -7.64 -6.76 11.33
CA LEU A 108 -7.70 -8.14 10.82
C LEU A 108 -8.16 -9.13 11.90
N THR A 109 -9.03 -10.04 11.52
CA THR A 109 -9.40 -11.20 12.36
C THR A 109 -8.40 -12.33 12.15
N LYS A 110 -8.30 -13.26 13.11
CA LYS A 110 -7.42 -14.44 13.02
C LYS A 110 -7.66 -15.33 11.79
N LEU A 111 -8.86 -15.24 11.19
CA LEU A 111 -9.28 -16.03 10.04
C LEU A 111 -9.23 -15.24 8.73
N SER A 112 -8.73 -14.00 8.76
CA SER A 112 -8.54 -13.17 7.58
C SER A 112 -7.10 -13.24 7.09
N THR A 113 -6.91 -13.11 5.76
CA THR A 113 -5.57 -13.11 5.15
C THR A 113 -5.34 -11.81 4.42
N LEU A 114 -4.26 -11.12 4.78
CA LEU A 114 -3.70 -10.01 4.03
C LEU A 114 -2.35 -10.45 3.45
N THR A 115 -2.26 -10.49 2.12
CA THR A 115 -0.98 -10.66 1.43
C THR A 115 -0.43 -9.28 1.09
N VAL A 116 0.83 -9.04 1.44
CA VAL A 116 1.52 -7.79 1.12
C VAL A 116 2.69 -8.09 0.20
N SER A 117 2.77 -7.38 -0.91
CA SER A 117 3.92 -7.38 -1.82
C SER A 117 4.49 -5.97 -1.90
N THR A 118 5.79 -5.84 -1.65
CA THR A 118 6.50 -4.57 -1.69
C THR A 118 7.72 -4.70 -2.59
N ASP A 119 7.91 -3.76 -3.51
CA ASP A 119 9.14 -3.65 -4.30
C ASP A 119 10.21 -2.79 -3.60
N ILE A 120 10.12 -2.77 -2.28
CA ILE A 120 11.07 -2.17 -1.35
C ILE A 120 11.34 -3.19 -0.24
N PRO A 121 12.51 -3.14 0.43
CA PRO A 121 12.75 -3.99 1.60
C PRO A 121 11.62 -3.81 2.62
N LEU A 122 11.08 -4.94 3.10
CA LEU A 122 9.90 -4.98 3.96
C LEU A 122 10.07 -4.09 5.19
N LEU A 123 8.99 -3.44 5.58
CA LEU A 123 8.90 -2.72 6.84
C LEU A 123 8.74 -3.70 7.99
N ARG A 124 9.35 -3.41 9.14
CA ARG A 124 9.31 -4.28 10.33
C ARG A 124 7.89 -4.59 10.77
N ALA A 125 6.98 -3.63 10.67
CA ALA A 125 5.57 -3.85 10.96
C ALA A 125 4.92 -4.99 10.16
N LEU A 126 5.46 -5.32 8.98
CA LEU A 126 4.91 -6.32 8.06
C LEU A 126 5.69 -7.65 8.10
N GLU A 127 6.74 -7.75 8.91
CA GLU A 127 7.51 -8.99 9.05
C GLU A 127 6.68 -10.06 9.80
N PRO A 128 6.72 -11.33 9.36
CA PRO A 128 6.12 -12.43 10.12
C PRO A 128 6.80 -12.55 11.50
N LYS A 129 5.99 -12.66 12.56
CA LYS A 129 6.48 -12.95 13.92
C LYS A 129 6.74 -14.44 14.13
#